data_AF-A0A2D5YW75-F1
#
_entry.id   AF-A0A2D5YW75-F1
#
_cell.length_a   1.000
_cell.length_b   1.000
_cell.length_c   1.000
_cell.angle_alpha   90.00
_cell.angle_beta   90.00
_cell.angle_gamma   90.00
#
_symmetry.space_group_name_H-M   'P 1'
#
loop_
_entity.id
_entity.type
_entity.pdbx_description
1 polymer ?
#
loop_
_entity_poly.entity_id
_entity_poly.type
_entity_poly.pdbx_seq_one_letter_code
_entity_poly.pdbx_strand_id
1 'polypeptide(L)'
;MTIAKKHHSETLRDLKRVISRYRWRFIMPCFGVMLLTLLAGLLLPRKYEASAIFERRNDLVMSEIAGRGAPESFAMLKRSLVEELSGTPAVDQVIGDLQLVSDGRLHHEDERIRRTAEMQRQDLLYRIHRNTRVHYDMSTPQVDRIRVVFTDTDANRARVVANQLVASYIDRARRQVDQMLGEAADFFDSQVEDYRDRIDVLENQKLEFEIEHAGMLPEDPSDMQVRLTEAESHLHQLQQRHQTVKKQIERLTGQIGQPDGDGATTIVKGKNPDLVRLEQQLRRYLDELDQAVTIRKMTDQHPIVVSLHRKIDVLNQAIAETPGEVITERVFAQDPKNTHMKLALIEALAERDALAGEISTTRRAVQNYSSQAGRFLPVRTEYRKIERQIESAERQLTFWEDNLRQVTMALTAELGQRGISMDFIKPSARIQRPSSPDLMQVLFATAVLGIASGVGCVLLADRTDQTFHTVDDTADALDVPVLGAVAEIISGRQSRVRWMTRKVVFPAAITVMFVVLIGAAYVNYLSLRRPYVFGDLQSSLLQPLTGNPESGGISPGANTAPIPQSSEETAHVQ
;
A
#
# COMPACT_ATOMS: atom_id res chain seq x y z
N MET A 1 55.05 35.31 -32.01
CA MET A 1 55.27 33.88 -31.64
C MET A 1 56.75 33.49 -31.49
N THR A 2 57.69 34.18 -32.13
CA THR A 2 59.13 33.78 -32.17
C THR A 2 59.91 34.08 -30.88
N ILE A 3 59.55 35.14 -30.14
CA ILE A 3 60.23 35.54 -28.88
C ILE A 3 59.85 34.63 -27.71
N ALA A 4 58.56 34.25 -27.60
CA ALA A 4 58.11 33.27 -26.61
C ALA A 4 58.73 31.89 -26.84
N LYS A 5 58.90 31.47 -28.10
CA LYS A 5 59.56 30.20 -28.46
C LYS A 5 61.07 30.22 -28.15
N LYS A 6 61.72 31.39 -28.26
CA LYS A 6 63.14 31.59 -27.92
C LYS A 6 63.38 31.48 -26.40
N HIS A 7 62.61 32.20 -25.58
CA HIS A 7 62.68 32.07 -24.12
C HIS A 7 62.38 30.65 -23.65
N HIS A 8 61.33 29.99 -24.16
CA HIS A 8 61.02 28.60 -23.79
C HIS A 8 62.14 27.61 -24.18
N SER A 9 62.81 27.85 -25.31
CA SER A 9 63.93 27.02 -25.77
C SER A 9 65.21 27.22 -24.93
N GLU A 10 65.36 28.38 -24.30
CA GLU A 10 66.46 28.68 -23.37
C GLU A 10 66.16 28.08 -22.00
N THR A 11 64.93 28.22 -21.48
CA THR A 11 64.52 27.60 -20.20
C THR A 11 64.63 26.07 -20.21
N LEU A 12 64.24 25.41 -21.31
CA LEU A 12 64.37 23.95 -21.44
C LEU A 12 65.82 23.49 -21.61
N ARG A 13 66.66 24.29 -22.28
CA ARG A 13 68.10 24.01 -22.41
C ARG A 13 68.81 24.18 -21.07
N ASP A 14 68.44 25.18 -20.30
CA ASP A 14 69.02 25.42 -18.97
C ASP A 14 68.55 24.37 -17.97
N LEU A 15 67.28 23.97 -17.98
CA LEU A 15 66.79 22.84 -17.18
C LEU A 15 67.56 21.54 -17.50
N LYS A 16 67.79 21.25 -18.80
CA LYS A 16 68.57 20.08 -19.22
C LYS A 16 70.04 20.17 -18.78
N ARG A 17 70.65 21.35 -18.81
CA ARG A 17 72.02 21.59 -18.33
C ARG A 17 72.12 21.37 -16.81
N VAL A 18 71.19 21.94 -16.04
CA VAL A 18 71.13 21.81 -14.57
C VAL A 18 70.91 20.34 -14.16
N ILE A 19 69.98 19.63 -14.82
CA ILE A 19 69.74 18.20 -14.54
C ILE A 19 70.95 17.34 -14.92
N SER A 20 71.62 17.62 -16.05
CA SER A 20 72.84 16.89 -16.45
C SER A 20 74.01 17.11 -15.48
N ARG A 21 74.11 18.33 -14.92
CA ARG A 21 75.12 18.73 -13.93
C ARG A 21 74.91 18.01 -12.59
N TYR A 22 73.67 17.97 -12.11
CA TYR A 22 73.31 17.37 -10.82
C TYR A 22 72.64 15.99 -10.92
N ARG A 23 72.91 15.24 -11.99
CA ARG A 23 72.30 13.92 -12.28
C ARG A 23 72.24 12.97 -11.08
N TRP A 24 73.23 12.95 -10.19
CA TRP A 24 73.22 12.12 -8.98
C TRP A 24 72.33 12.66 -7.86
N ARG A 25 72.22 13.98 -7.72
CA ARG A 25 71.28 14.65 -6.81
C ARG A 25 69.83 14.56 -7.30
N PHE A 26 69.61 14.22 -8.58
CA PHE A 26 68.30 13.86 -9.13
C PHE A 26 67.97 12.38 -8.91
N ILE A 27 68.88 11.48 -9.34
CA ILE A 27 68.61 10.04 -9.43
C ILE A 27 68.49 9.38 -8.05
N MET A 28 69.33 9.74 -7.08
CA MET A 28 69.32 9.13 -5.74
C MET A 28 68.02 9.38 -4.96
N PRO A 29 67.54 10.63 -4.78
CA PRO A 29 66.29 10.88 -4.08
C PRO A 29 65.07 10.37 -4.86
N CYS A 30 65.08 10.49 -6.19
CA CYS A 30 64.02 9.93 -7.04
C CYS A 30 63.88 8.41 -6.82
N PHE A 31 64.99 7.66 -6.91
CA PHE A 31 64.97 6.22 -6.64
C PHE A 31 64.58 5.88 -5.20
N GLY A 32 65.15 6.61 -4.21
CA GLY A 32 64.84 6.37 -2.81
C GLY A 32 63.35 6.51 -2.50
N VAL A 33 62.71 7.57 -3.02
CA VAL A 33 61.26 7.78 -2.88
C VAL A 33 60.45 6.76 -3.68
N MET A 34 60.86 6.39 -4.90
CA MET A 34 60.18 5.34 -5.66
C MET A 34 60.23 3.97 -4.97
N LEU A 35 61.38 3.60 -4.41
CA LEU A 35 61.52 2.36 -3.66
C LEU A 35 60.69 2.38 -2.38
N LEU A 36 60.72 3.49 -1.64
CA LEU A 36 59.95 3.66 -0.41
C LEU A 36 58.44 3.61 -0.66
N THR A 37 57.96 4.25 -1.72
CA THR A 37 56.54 4.23 -2.09
C THR A 37 56.06 2.84 -2.54
N LEU A 38 56.89 2.10 -3.29
CA LEU A 38 56.59 0.70 -3.65
C LEU A 38 56.57 -0.22 -2.43
N LEU A 39 57.50 -0.03 -1.48
CA LEU A 39 57.53 -0.77 -0.22
C LEU A 39 56.32 -0.43 0.67
N ALA A 40 55.97 0.84 0.79
CA ALA A 40 54.76 1.28 1.49
C ALA A 40 53.49 0.68 0.85
N GLY A 41 53.48 0.53 -0.48
CA GLY A 41 52.45 -0.17 -1.24
C GLY A 41 52.20 -1.61 -0.81
N LEU A 42 53.21 -2.31 -0.26
CA LEU A 42 53.08 -3.68 0.24
C LEU A 42 52.53 -3.75 1.67
N LEU A 43 52.67 -2.67 2.45
CA LEU A 43 52.18 -2.57 3.83
C LEU A 43 50.71 -2.14 3.92
N LEU A 44 50.15 -1.57 2.85
CA LEU A 44 48.76 -1.15 2.80
C LEU A 44 47.81 -2.36 2.87
N PRO A 45 46.77 -2.32 3.72
CA PRO A 45 45.83 -3.42 3.85
C PRO A 45 45.07 -3.62 2.54
N ARG A 46 45.13 -4.83 2.00
CA ARG A 46 44.39 -5.23 0.81
C ARG A 46 42.90 -5.27 1.15
N LYS A 47 42.07 -4.69 0.27
CA LYS A 47 40.61 -4.78 0.38
C LYS A 47 40.06 -5.52 -0.83
N TYR A 48 39.06 -6.35 -0.59
CA TYR A 48 38.36 -7.18 -1.55
C TYR A 48 36.90 -6.76 -1.57
N GLU A 49 36.38 -6.55 -2.76
CA GLU A 49 35.00 -6.13 -2.98
C GLU A 49 34.19 -7.31 -3.51
N ALA A 50 33.13 -7.65 -2.78
CA ALA A 50 32.13 -8.62 -3.18
C ALA A 50 30.88 -7.89 -3.67
N SER A 51 30.39 -8.23 -4.86
CA SER A 51 29.08 -7.79 -5.32
C SER A 51 28.14 -8.98 -5.51
N ALA A 52 26.91 -8.83 -5.03
CA ALA A 52 25.80 -9.74 -5.27
C ALA A 52 24.65 -8.94 -5.90
N ILE A 53 24.04 -9.51 -6.94
CA ILE A 53 22.97 -8.86 -7.71
C ILE A 53 21.73 -9.74 -7.66
N PHE A 54 20.61 -9.17 -7.25
CA PHE A 54 19.31 -9.83 -7.27
C PHE A 54 18.29 -8.97 -8.00
N GLU A 55 17.28 -9.64 -8.56
CA GLU A 55 16.13 -8.99 -9.18
C GLU A 55 14.93 -9.13 -8.27
N ARG A 56 14.14 -8.08 -8.23
CA ARG A 56 12.77 -8.13 -7.75
C ARG A 56 11.85 -7.87 -8.94
N ARG A 57 10.97 -8.81 -9.24
CA ARG A 57 9.87 -8.61 -10.18
C ARG A 57 8.55 -8.56 -9.43
N ASN A 58 7.78 -7.51 -9.66
CA ASN A 58 6.39 -7.47 -9.22
C ASN A 58 5.54 -8.13 -10.29
N ASP A 59 4.85 -9.22 -9.95
CA ASP A 59 3.87 -9.82 -10.85
C ASP A 59 2.61 -8.94 -10.93
N LEU A 60 1.98 -8.91 -12.10
CA LEU A 60 0.86 -8.02 -12.45
C LEU A 60 -0.35 -8.22 -11.52
N VAL A 61 -0.56 -9.45 -11.05
CA VAL A 61 -1.65 -9.82 -10.13
C VAL A 61 -1.61 -8.98 -8.84
N MET A 62 -0.43 -8.75 -8.28
CA MET A 62 -0.27 -7.96 -7.05
C MET A 62 -0.52 -6.47 -7.29
N SER A 63 -0.21 -5.95 -8.48
CA SER A 63 -0.46 -4.55 -8.83
C SER A 63 -1.95 -4.22 -9.00
N GLU A 64 -2.74 -5.19 -9.43
CA GLU A 64 -4.19 -5.05 -9.61
C GLU A 64 -4.94 -5.15 -8.27
N ILE A 65 -4.46 -6.00 -7.36
CA ILE A 65 -4.94 -6.09 -5.97
C ILE A 65 -4.59 -4.80 -5.20
N ALA A 66 -3.39 -4.26 -5.38
CA ALA A 66 -2.99 -2.98 -4.78
C ALA A 66 -3.80 -1.78 -5.29
N GLY A 67 -4.26 -1.82 -6.53
CA GLY A 67 -5.05 -0.73 -7.13
C GLY A 67 -6.49 -0.59 -6.60
N ARG A 68 -7.05 -1.62 -5.93
CA ARG A 68 -8.45 -1.64 -5.49
C ARG A 68 -8.67 -1.53 -3.98
N GLY A 69 -7.60 -1.34 -3.21
CA GLY A 69 -7.72 -1.17 -1.75
C GLY A 69 -6.55 -1.69 -0.93
N ALA A 70 -5.56 -2.37 -1.52
CA ALA A 70 -4.36 -2.69 -0.76
C ALA A 70 -3.51 -1.42 -0.52
N PRO A 71 -2.98 -1.23 0.69
CA PRO A 71 -2.26 -0.01 1.06
C PRO A 71 -1.01 0.17 0.21
N GLU A 72 -0.53 1.42 0.09
CA GLU A 72 0.76 1.84 -0.51
C GLU A 72 2.03 1.11 0.03
N SER A 73 1.85 0.09 0.87
CA SER A 73 2.82 -0.83 1.47
C SER A 73 3.96 -1.25 0.55
N PHE A 74 3.69 -1.59 -0.71
CA PHE A 74 4.75 -2.07 -1.62
C PHE A 74 5.70 -0.96 -2.11
N ALA A 75 5.23 0.29 -2.17
CA ALA A 75 6.09 1.43 -2.46
C ALA A 75 6.97 1.79 -1.25
N MET A 76 6.45 1.57 -0.03
CA MET A 76 7.24 1.69 1.21
C MET A 76 8.38 0.67 1.24
N LEU A 77 8.12 -0.60 0.90
CA LEU A 77 9.14 -1.65 0.87
C LEU A 77 10.30 -1.30 -0.09
N LYS A 78 10.01 -0.62 -1.20
CA LYS A 78 11.03 -0.10 -2.13
C LYS A 78 11.87 1.02 -1.51
N ARG A 79 11.26 1.89 -0.70
CA ARG A 79 11.96 3.00 -0.03
C ARG A 79 12.80 2.52 1.15
N SER A 80 12.35 1.49 1.87
CA SER A 80 13.06 0.91 3.02
C SER A 80 14.13 -0.09 2.62
N LEU A 81 14.13 -0.64 1.39
CA LEU A 81 15.06 -1.68 0.93
C LEU A 81 16.54 -1.43 1.28
N VAL A 82 17.03 -0.20 1.09
CA VAL A 82 18.44 0.14 1.39
C VAL A 82 18.72 0.03 2.89
N GLU A 83 17.79 0.53 3.71
CA GLU A 83 17.87 0.45 5.17
C GLU A 83 17.68 -0.99 5.66
N GLU A 84 16.79 -1.77 5.04
CA GLU A 84 16.54 -3.16 5.40
C GLU A 84 17.68 -4.10 5.01
N LEU A 85 18.47 -3.77 3.98
CA LEU A 85 19.65 -4.54 3.57
C LEU A 85 20.92 -4.14 4.31
N SER A 86 21.12 -2.83 4.52
CA SER A 86 22.35 -2.32 5.14
C SER A 86 22.21 -2.05 6.63
N GLY A 87 20.99 -1.96 7.16
CA GLY A 87 20.72 -1.59 8.54
C GLY A 87 21.16 -2.63 9.57
N THR A 88 21.26 -2.17 10.81
CA THR A 88 21.69 -2.94 11.98
C THR A 88 21.00 -4.31 12.11
N PRO A 89 19.68 -4.47 11.96
CA PRO A 89 19.02 -5.76 12.16
C PRO A 89 19.45 -6.82 11.14
N ALA A 90 19.63 -6.41 9.88
CA ALA A 90 20.04 -7.31 8.81
C ALA A 90 21.49 -7.78 9.00
N VAL A 91 22.36 -6.84 9.33
CA VAL A 91 23.77 -7.12 9.61
C VAL A 91 23.90 -8.03 10.83
N ASP A 92 23.16 -7.75 11.90
CA ASP A 92 23.20 -8.54 13.13
C ASP A 92 22.76 -10.00 12.89
N GLN A 93 21.71 -10.19 12.09
CA GLN A 93 21.27 -11.53 11.67
C GLN A 93 22.37 -12.26 10.91
N VAL A 94 23.01 -11.62 9.93
CA VAL A 94 24.10 -12.24 9.15
C VAL A 94 25.30 -12.61 10.03
N ILE A 95 25.64 -11.79 11.03
CA ILE A 95 26.69 -12.12 12.00
C ILE A 95 26.33 -13.38 12.79
N GLY A 96 25.05 -13.53 13.17
CA GLY A 96 24.53 -14.73 13.83
C GLY A 96 24.56 -15.96 12.93
N ASP A 97 23.97 -15.86 11.73
CA ASP A 97 23.83 -16.98 10.77
C ASP A 97 25.18 -17.55 10.34
N LEU A 98 26.19 -16.68 10.16
CA LEU A 98 27.54 -17.06 9.77
C LEU A 98 28.46 -17.38 10.95
N GLN A 99 27.96 -17.25 12.19
CA GLN A 99 28.73 -17.46 13.43
C GLN A 99 30.08 -16.72 13.41
N LEU A 100 30.10 -15.47 12.91
CA LEU A 100 31.34 -14.71 12.74
C LEU A 100 31.98 -14.28 14.07
N VAL A 101 31.21 -14.36 15.16
CA VAL A 101 31.66 -14.14 16.53
C VAL A 101 31.28 -15.40 17.31
N SER A 102 32.20 -15.92 18.12
CA SER A 102 31.89 -17.02 19.03
C SER A 102 30.78 -16.58 19.97
N ASP A 103 29.65 -17.30 19.94
CA ASP A 103 28.52 -17.01 20.81
C ASP A 103 28.97 -17.20 22.26
N GLY A 104 29.25 -16.09 22.96
CA GLY A 104 29.55 -16.06 24.39
C GLY A 104 28.42 -16.62 25.27
N ARG A 105 27.31 -17.03 24.65
CA ARG A 105 26.21 -17.81 25.26
C ARG A 105 26.67 -19.20 25.68
N LEU A 106 27.66 -19.81 25.03
CA LEU A 106 28.17 -21.14 25.39
C LEU A 106 29.12 -21.13 26.60
N HIS A 107 29.60 -19.98 27.04
CA HIS A 107 30.50 -19.85 28.20
C HIS A 107 29.78 -19.05 29.29
N HIS A 108 28.92 -19.72 30.06
CA HIS A 108 28.11 -19.10 31.12
C HIS A 108 28.91 -18.61 32.34
N GLU A 109 30.19 -18.97 32.48
CA GLU A 109 30.96 -18.69 33.71
C GLU A 109 31.82 -17.41 33.67
N ASP A 110 32.19 -16.88 32.50
CA ASP A 110 33.13 -15.75 32.41
C ASP A 110 32.51 -14.46 31.85
N GLU A 111 32.19 -13.53 32.75
CA GLU A 111 31.67 -12.19 32.41
C GLU A 111 32.62 -11.40 31.47
N ARG A 112 33.93 -11.65 31.57
CA ARG A 112 34.94 -11.02 30.71
C ARG A 112 34.83 -11.49 29.25
N ILE A 113 34.57 -12.78 29.03
CA ILE A 113 34.43 -13.36 27.69
C ILE A 113 33.17 -12.81 27.01
N ARG A 114 32.07 -12.69 27.77
CA ARG A 114 30.81 -12.09 27.28
C ARG A 114 31.01 -10.64 26.84
N ARG A 115 31.63 -9.80 27.67
CA ARG A 115 31.94 -8.40 27.33
C ARG A 115 32.84 -8.30 26.10
N THR A 116 33.85 -9.17 25.96
CA THR A 116 34.72 -9.16 24.77
C THR A 116 34.00 -9.60 23.50
N ALA A 117 33.12 -10.61 23.57
CA ALA A 117 32.33 -11.06 22.44
C ALA A 117 31.32 -9.98 22.00
N GLU A 118 30.69 -9.29 22.93
CA GLU A 118 29.78 -8.17 22.66
C GLU A 118 30.50 -7.00 21.98
N MET A 119 31.68 -6.60 22.48
CA MET A 119 32.48 -5.56 21.84
C MET A 119 32.93 -5.96 20.42
N GLN A 120 33.35 -7.22 20.22
CA GLN A 120 33.71 -7.72 18.89
C GLN A 120 32.52 -7.74 17.94
N ARG A 121 31.33 -8.11 18.42
CA ARG A 121 30.09 -8.11 17.64
C ARG A 121 29.71 -6.69 17.25
N GLN A 122 29.78 -5.72 18.16
CA GLN A 122 29.48 -4.31 17.86
C GLN A 122 30.46 -3.71 16.84
N ASP A 123 31.76 -3.99 16.97
CA ASP A 123 32.76 -3.54 16.00
C ASP A 123 32.51 -4.18 14.62
N LEU A 124 32.22 -5.48 14.57
CA LEU A 124 31.89 -6.17 13.33
C LEU A 124 30.63 -5.59 12.69
N LEU A 125 29.59 -5.31 13.47
CA LEU A 125 28.35 -4.69 13.00
C LEU A 125 28.65 -3.33 12.36
N TYR A 126 29.38 -2.47 13.06
CA TYR A 126 29.76 -1.15 12.55
C TYR A 126 30.56 -1.25 11.25
N ARG A 127 31.52 -2.18 11.16
CA ARG A 127 32.31 -2.41 9.95
C ARG A 127 31.46 -2.90 8.79
N ILE A 128 30.57 -3.88 9.02
CA ILE A 128 29.73 -4.42 7.96
C ILE A 128 28.77 -3.35 7.44
N HIS A 129 28.09 -2.65 8.34
CA HIS A 129 27.20 -1.54 7.97
C HIS A 129 27.94 -0.48 7.13
N ARG A 130 29.09 0.02 7.62
CA ARG A 130 29.86 1.07 6.94
C ARG A 130 30.44 0.65 5.58
N ASN A 131 30.83 -0.61 5.45
CA ASN A 131 31.47 -1.12 4.24
C ASN A 131 30.48 -1.76 3.25
N THR A 132 29.19 -1.77 3.59
CA THR A 132 28.11 -2.22 2.70
C THR A 132 27.56 -1.02 1.94
N ARG A 133 27.44 -1.15 0.62
CA ARG A 133 26.85 -0.16 -0.26
C ARG A 133 25.80 -0.84 -1.13
N VAL A 134 24.63 -0.22 -1.23
CA VAL A 134 23.54 -0.73 -2.04
C VAL A 134 23.27 0.26 -3.16
N HIS A 135 23.27 -0.24 -4.40
CA HIS A 135 23.03 0.56 -5.59
C HIS A 135 21.90 -0.06 -6.43
N TYR A 136 21.08 0.80 -7.02
CA TYR A 136 20.11 0.39 -8.03
C TYR A 136 20.77 0.42 -9.41
N ASP A 137 20.94 -0.75 -10.02
CA ASP A 137 21.41 -0.85 -11.40
C ASP A 137 20.27 -0.54 -12.38
N MET A 138 19.03 -0.91 -12.02
CA MET A 138 17.81 -0.59 -12.75
C MET A 138 16.66 -0.44 -11.76
N SER A 139 15.82 0.58 -11.96
CA SER A 139 14.65 0.83 -11.11
C SER A 139 13.46 1.19 -11.99
N THR A 140 12.48 0.28 -12.08
CA THR A 140 11.23 0.48 -12.81
C THR A 140 10.05 0.08 -11.93
N PRO A 141 8.80 0.37 -12.30
CA PRO A 141 7.65 -0.08 -11.51
C PRO A 141 7.50 -1.61 -11.44
N GLN A 142 7.99 -2.33 -12.44
CA GLN A 142 7.82 -3.78 -12.58
C GLN A 142 9.06 -4.57 -12.17
N VAL A 143 10.25 -4.01 -12.42
CA VAL A 143 11.53 -4.69 -12.22
C VAL A 143 12.53 -3.76 -11.54
N ASP A 144 13.05 -4.20 -10.41
CA ASP A 144 14.18 -3.57 -9.74
C ASP A 144 15.38 -4.53 -9.74
N ARG A 145 16.54 -4.02 -10.18
CA ARG A 145 17.81 -4.73 -10.12
C ARG A 145 18.71 -4.03 -9.12
N ILE A 146 19.02 -4.72 -8.04
CA ILE A 146 19.80 -4.18 -6.93
C ILE A 146 21.15 -4.87 -6.87
N ARG A 147 22.20 -4.06 -6.73
CA ARG A 147 23.58 -4.51 -6.49
C ARG A 147 23.96 -4.19 -5.06
N VAL A 148 24.23 -5.22 -4.27
CA VAL A 148 24.78 -5.13 -2.93
C VAL A 148 26.28 -5.35 -2.99
N VAL A 149 27.04 -4.36 -2.55
CA VAL A 149 28.51 -4.34 -2.55
C VAL A 149 29.00 -4.35 -1.12
N PHE A 150 29.88 -5.29 -0.77
CA PHE A 150 30.51 -5.35 0.54
C PHE A 150 32.03 -5.43 0.39
N THR A 151 32.76 -4.62 1.17
CA THR A 151 34.22 -4.55 1.12
C THR A 151 34.87 -5.03 2.41
N ASP A 152 35.82 -5.95 2.31
CA ASP A 152 36.53 -6.51 3.45
C ASP A 152 38.00 -6.82 3.14
N THR A 153 38.81 -7.01 4.18
CA THR A 153 40.20 -7.48 4.09
C THR A 153 40.34 -8.95 3.71
N ASP A 154 39.31 -9.77 3.96
CA ASP A 154 39.28 -11.18 3.57
C ASP A 154 38.30 -11.40 2.39
N ALA A 155 38.83 -11.94 1.29
CA ALA A 155 38.08 -12.25 0.08
C ALA A 155 36.94 -13.25 0.30
N ASN A 156 37.13 -14.25 1.17
CA ASN A 156 36.10 -15.25 1.45
C ASN A 156 34.99 -14.65 2.30
N ARG A 157 35.34 -13.89 3.35
CA ARG A 157 34.37 -13.20 4.21
C ARG A 157 33.56 -12.19 3.42
N ALA A 158 34.21 -11.40 2.56
CA ALA A 158 33.52 -10.45 1.67
C ALA A 158 32.42 -11.14 0.85
N ARG A 159 32.76 -12.25 0.19
CA ARG A 159 31.83 -13.03 -0.64
C ARG A 159 30.66 -13.60 0.16
N VAL A 160 30.96 -14.24 1.28
CA VAL A 160 29.93 -14.93 2.09
C VAL A 160 28.97 -13.92 2.71
N VAL A 161 29.49 -12.82 3.27
CA VAL A 161 28.66 -11.76 3.86
C VAL A 161 27.76 -11.11 2.80
N ALA A 162 28.28 -10.77 1.61
CA ALA A 162 27.47 -10.18 0.55
C ALA A 162 26.32 -11.10 0.10
N ASN A 163 26.61 -12.38 -0.10
CA ASN A 163 25.59 -13.36 -0.50
C ASN A 163 24.56 -13.60 0.61
N GLN A 164 25.03 -13.70 1.87
CA GLN A 164 24.16 -13.94 3.01
C GLN A 164 23.25 -12.74 3.30
N LEU A 165 23.73 -11.51 3.14
CA LEU A 165 22.90 -10.31 3.27
C LEU A 165 21.73 -10.31 2.30
N VAL A 166 22.00 -10.65 1.03
CA VAL A 166 20.95 -10.76 0.01
C VAL A 166 20.01 -11.92 0.29
N ALA A 167 20.52 -13.10 0.64
CA ALA A 167 19.70 -14.27 0.93
C ALA A 167 18.76 -14.01 2.13
N SER A 168 19.32 -13.49 3.23
CA SER A 168 18.58 -13.17 4.45
C SER A 168 17.52 -12.09 4.21
N TYR A 169 17.78 -11.14 3.31
CA TYR A 169 16.79 -10.15 2.90
C TYR A 169 15.66 -10.78 2.09
N ILE A 170 15.97 -11.60 1.08
CA ILE A 170 14.96 -12.30 0.28
C ILE A 170 14.05 -13.14 1.19
N ASP A 171 14.63 -13.91 2.12
CA ASP A 171 13.88 -14.75 3.05
C ASP A 171 13.03 -13.95 4.05
N ARG A 172 13.52 -12.79 4.50
CA ARG A 172 12.72 -11.89 5.36
C ARG A 172 11.58 -11.24 4.59
N ALA A 173 11.86 -10.74 3.38
CA ALA A 173 10.87 -10.08 2.56
C ALA A 173 9.73 -11.04 2.18
N ARG A 174 10.05 -12.29 1.81
CA ARG A 174 9.03 -13.35 1.56
C ARG A 174 8.18 -13.60 2.80
N ARG A 175 8.81 -13.85 3.96
CA ARG A 175 8.07 -14.06 5.23
C ARG A 175 7.18 -12.88 5.63
N GLN A 176 7.65 -11.65 5.41
CA GLN A 176 6.86 -10.46 5.70
C GLN A 176 5.65 -10.33 4.78
N VAL A 177 5.81 -10.65 3.49
CA VAL A 177 4.71 -10.67 2.53
C VAL A 177 3.72 -11.79 2.87
N ASP A 178 4.20 -12.99 3.19
CA ASP A 178 3.38 -14.11 3.64
C ASP A 178 2.55 -13.74 4.88
N GLN A 179 3.19 -13.13 5.89
CA GLN A 179 2.51 -12.68 7.10
C GLN A 179 1.47 -11.60 6.80
N MET A 180 1.83 -10.58 6.00
CA MET A 180 0.92 -9.50 5.63
C MET A 180 -0.29 -10.01 4.85
N LEU A 181 -0.09 -10.95 3.91
CA LEU A 181 -1.18 -11.57 3.15
C LEU A 181 -2.04 -12.50 4.02
N GLY A 182 -1.43 -13.22 4.96
CA GLY A 182 -2.13 -14.05 5.94
C GLY A 182 -3.02 -13.20 6.87
N GLU A 183 -2.45 -12.17 7.48
CA GLU A 183 -3.19 -11.23 8.35
C GLU A 183 -4.32 -10.51 7.58
N ALA A 184 -4.08 -10.13 6.33
CA ALA A 184 -5.11 -9.54 5.48
C ALA A 184 -6.22 -10.56 5.17
N ALA A 185 -5.87 -11.81 4.85
CA ALA A 185 -6.85 -12.87 4.58
C ALA A 185 -7.73 -13.12 5.82
N ASP A 186 -7.12 -13.25 7.00
CA ASP A 186 -7.83 -13.45 8.26
C ASP A 186 -8.76 -12.27 8.57
N PHE A 187 -8.31 -11.03 8.32
CA PHE A 187 -9.14 -9.84 8.48
C PHE A 187 -10.34 -9.83 7.52
N PHE A 188 -10.13 -10.12 6.24
CA PHE A 188 -11.22 -10.15 5.26
C PHE A 188 -12.21 -11.29 5.54
N ASP A 189 -11.72 -12.45 5.99
CA ASP A 189 -12.55 -13.59 6.38
C ASP A 189 -13.44 -13.23 7.59
N SER A 190 -12.86 -12.58 8.61
CA SER A 190 -13.62 -12.11 9.76
C SER A 190 -14.70 -11.09 9.37
N GLN A 191 -14.40 -10.18 8.43
CA GLN A 191 -15.40 -9.24 7.92
C GLN A 191 -16.52 -9.96 7.15
N VAL A 192 -16.20 -10.99 6.37
CA VAL A 192 -17.20 -11.81 5.69
C VAL A 192 -18.13 -12.48 6.69
N GLU A 193 -17.59 -13.08 7.75
CA GLU A 193 -18.37 -13.70 8.83
C GLU A 193 -19.25 -12.69 9.57
N ASP A 194 -18.69 -11.54 9.96
CA ASP A 194 -19.43 -10.44 10.62
C ASP A 194 -20.63 -9.95 9.79
N TYR A 195 -20.45 -9.82 8.47
CA TYR A 195 -21.53 -9.37 7.58
C TYR A 195 -22.57 -10.46 7.31
N ARG A 196 -22.19 -11.74 7.28
CA ARG A 196 -23.14 -12.86 7.22
C ARG A 196 -24.03 -12.89 8.46
N ASP A 197 -23.43 -12.83 9.64
CA ASP A 197 -24.17 -12.77 10.92
C ASP A 197 -25.11 -11.55 10.96
N ARG A 198 -24.64 -10.40 10.46
CA ARG A 198 -25.46 -9.20 10.39
C ARG A 198 -26.65 -9.34 9.43
N ILE A 199 -26.46 -9.99 8.30
CA ILE A 199 -27.55 -10.30 7.36
C ILE A 199 -28.55 -11.22 8.05
N ASP A 200 -28.10 -12.30 8.70
CA ASP A 200 -28.97 -13.23 9.42
C ASP A 200 -29.79 -12.51 10.52
N VAL A 201 -29.18 -11.58 11.26
CA VAL A 201 -29.89 -10.75 12.24
C VAL A 201 -30.94 -9.86 11.58
N LEU A 202 -30.60 -9.20 10.45
CA LEU A 202 -31.53 -8.34 9.73
C LEU A 202 -32.67 -9.13 9.07
N GLU A 203 -32.40 -10.33 8.57
CA GLU A 203 -33.41 -11.24 8.02
C GLU A 203 -34.36 -11.73 9.12
N ASN A 204 -33.83 -12.10 10.29
CA ASN A 204 -34.66 -12.44 11.44
C ASN A 204 -35.51 -11.25 11.92
N GLN A 205 -34.94 -10.03 11.94
CA GLN A 205 -35.69 -8.81 12.24
C GLN A 205 -36.79 -8.54 11.21
N LYS A 206 -36.51 -8.77 9.93
CA LYS A 206 -37.51 -8.66 8.86
C LYS A 206 -38.64 -9.66 9.09
N LEU A 207 -38.31 -10.91 9.39
CA LEU A 207 -39.28 -11.97 9.64
C LEU A 207 -40.14 -11.69 10.89
N GLU A 208 -39.53 -11.25 11.99
CA GLU A 208 -40.24 -10.83 13.20
C GLU A 208 -41.18 -9.64 12.92
N PHE A 209 -40.70 -8.66 12.14
CA PHE A 209 -41.51 -7.53 11.70
C PHE A 209 -42.70 -7.96 10.84
N GLU A 210 -42.51 -8.91 9.92
CA GLU A 210 -43.55 -9.51 9.09
C GLU A 210 -44.61 -10.24 9.93
N ILE A 211 -44.19 -10.95 10.98
CA ILE A 211 -45.09 -11.64 11.91
C ILE A 211 -45.89 -10.63 12.75
N GLU A 212 -45.23 -9.62 13.32
CA GLU A 212 -45.87 -8.61 14.17
C GLU A 212 -46.89 -7.77 13.39
N HIS A 213 -46.59 -7.48 12.12
CA HIS A 213 -47.43 -6.65 11.24
C HIS A 213 -48.21 -7.46 10.21
N ALA A 214 -48.49 -8.75 10.49
CA ALA A 214 -49.20 -9.64 9.58
C ALA A 214 -50.52 -9.03 9.06
N GLY A 215 -50.72 -9.05 7.74
CA GLY A 215 -51.89 -8.45 7.07
C GLY A 215 -51.82 -6.93 6.91
N MET A 216 -50.80 -6.26 7.46
CA MET A 216 -50.45 -4.87 7.19
C MET A 216 -49.23 -4.74 6.26
N LEU A 217 -48.80 -5.82 5.61
CA LEU A 217 -47.84 -5.79 4.50
C LEU A 217 -48.61 -6.02 3.20
N PRO A 218 -48.62 -5.09 2.23
CA PRO A 218 -49.23 -5.28 0.94
C PRO A 218 -48.20 -5.92 0.02
N GLU A 219 -48.62 -6.93 -0.71
CA GLU A 219 -47.87 -7.40 -1.88
C GLU A 219 -47.72 -6.27 -2.92
N ASP A 220 -48.64 -5.29 -2.93
CA ASP A 220 -48.58 -4.12 -3.81
C ASP A 220 -48.85 -2.76 -3.11
N PRO A 221 -47.84 -1.90 -2.92
CA PRO A 221 -47.93 -0.64 -2.17
C PRO A 221 -48.74 0.47 -2.87
N SER A 222 -49.18 0.24 -4.10
CA SER A 222 -49.98 1.17 -4.90
C SER A 222 -51.48 1.03 -4.63
N ASP A 223 -51.98 -0.15 -4.26
CA ASP A 223 -53.42 -0.43 -4.23
C ASP A 223 -54.19 0.43 -3.22
N MET A 224 -53.70 0.53 -1.97
CA MET A 224 -54.34 1.36 -0.92
C MET A 224 -54.33 2.86 -1.26
N GLN A 225 -53.21 3.36 -1.78
CA GLN A 225 -53.10 4.78 -2.15
C GLN A 225 -54.00 5.09 -3.35
N VAL A 226 -54.07 4.18 -4.34
CA VAL A 226 -54.94 4.29 -5.51
C VAL A 226 -56.42 4.33 -5.07
N ARG A 227 -56.85 3.42 -4.20
CA ARG A 227 -58.21 3.39 -3.66
C ARG A 227 -58.58 4.66 -2.89
N LEU A 228 -57.64 5.21 -2.11
CA LEU A 228 -57.85 6.49 -1.43
C LEU A 228 -58.06 7.62 -2.43
N THR A 229 -57.17 7.75 -3.42
CA THR A 229 -57.28 8.79 -4.46
C THR A 229 -58.54 8.65 -5.31
N GLU A 230 -58.97 7.42 -5.59
CA GLU A 230 -60.22 7.13 -6.33
C GLU A 230 -61.45 7.55 -5.50
N ALA A 231 -61.48 7.20 -4.22
CA ALA A 231 -62.56 7.59 -3.31
C ALA A 231 -62.64 9.12 -3.10
N GLU A 232 -61.48 9.79 -3.02
CA GLU A 232 -61.39 11.25 -2.94
C GLU A 232 -61.90 11.92 -4.22
N SER A 233 -61.53 11.40 -5.39
CA SER A 233 -62.04 11.85 -6.69
C SER A 233 -63.55 11.70 -6.78
N HIS A 234 -64.10 10.54 -6.40
CA HIS A 234 -65.54 10.28 -6.39
C HIS A 234 -66.28 11.23 -5.44
N LEU A 235 -65.72 11.47 -4.24
CA LEU A 235 -66.28 12.44 -3.29
C LEU A 235 -66.33 13.85 -3.89
N HIS A 236 -65.28 14.27 -4.58
CA HIS A 236 -65.22 15.60 -5.20
C HIS A 236 -66.28 15.75 -6.30
N GLN A 237 -66.47 14.72 -7.14
CA GLN A 237 -67.52 14.70 -8.18
C GLN A 237 -68.93 14.82 -7.57
N LEU A 238 -69.22 14.05 -6.51
CA LEU A 238 -70.51 14.14 -5.81
C LEU A 238 -70.74 15.52 -5.20
N GLN A 239 -69.71 16.13 -4.62
CA GLN A 239 -69.80 17.49 -4.06
C GLN A 239 -70.08 18.55 -5.14
N GLN A 240 -69.44 18.45 -6.30
CA GLN A 240 -69.71 19.34 -7.44
C GLN A 240 -71.15 19.19 -7.94
N ARG A 241 -71.64 17.96 -8.07
CA ARG A 241 -73.02 17.68 -8.49
C ARG A 241 -74.03 18.23 -7.47
N HIS A 242 -73.80 18.00 -6.18
CA HIS A 242 -74.63 18.54 -5.10
C HIS A 242 -74.67 20.08 -5.11
N GLN A 243 -73.54 20.76 -5.34
CA GLN A 243 -73.51 22.23 -5.49
C GLN A 243 -74.31 22.72 -6.71
N THR A 244 -74.28 21.96 -7.81
CA THR A 244 -75.03 22.28 -9.03
C THR A 244 -76.53 22.17 -8.80
N VAL A 245 -76.97 21.08 -8.17
CA VAL A 245 -78.37 20.86 -7.75
C VAL A 245 -78.81 21.93 -6.75
N LYS A 246 -77.96 22.30 -5.79
CA LYS A 246 -78.25 23.40 -4.85
C LYS A 246 -78.49 24.73 -5.55
N LYS A 247 -77.65 25.12 -6.52
CA LYS A 247 -77.86 26.33 -7.34
C LYS A 247 -79.11 26.25 -8.21
N GLN A 248 -79.52 25.06 -8.63
CA GLN A 248 -80.78 24.85 -9.34
C GLN A 248 -81.99 25.04 -8.41
N ILE A 249 -81.93 24.51 -7.19
CA ILE A 249 -82.95 24.75 -6.15
C ILE A 249 -83.08 26.25 -5.86
N GLU A 250 -81.98 26.97 -5.66
CA GLU A 250 -81.99 28.42 -5.41
C GLU A 250 -82.65 29.20 -6.56
N ARG A 251 -82.35 28.84 -7.81
CA ARG A 251 -83.01 29.42 -9.00
C ARG A 251 -84.51 29.13 -9.05
N LEU A 252 -84.90 27.86 -8.85
CA LEU A 252 -86.31 27.45 -8.85
C LEU A 252 -87.08 28.13 -7.71
N THR A 253 -86.48 28.24 -6.53
CA THR A 253 -87.08 28.90 -5.36
C THR A 253 -87.24 30.40 -5.59
N GLY A 254 -86.23 31.06 -6.18
CA GLY A 254 -86.30 32.49 -6.52
C GLY A 254 -87.34 32.80 -7.60
N GLN A 255 -87.63 31.86 -8.50
CA GLN A 255 -88.69 31.98 -9.51
C GLN A 255 -90.10 31.72 -8.93
N ILE A 256 -90.21 31.17 -7.71
CA ILE A 256 -91.47 30.81 -7.04
C ILE A 256 -91.97 31.91 -6.07
N GLY A 257 -91.21 32.98 -5.80
CA GLY A 257 -91.71 34.20 -5.10
C GLY A 257 -92.12 35.29 -6.10
N GLN A 258 -93.31 35.91 -6.05
CA GLN A 258 -94.02 36.49 -4.90
C GLN A 258 -95.52 36.10 -4.88
N PRO A 259 -96.10 35.68 -3.74
CA PRO A 259 -97.52 35.36 -3.63
C PRO A 259 -98.35 36.60 -3.28
N ASP A 260 -99.11 37.11 -4.25
CA ASP A 260 -100.32 37.91 -3.99
C ASP A 260 -101.48 36.94 -3.74
N GLY A 261 -102.25 37.18 -2.68
CA GLY A 261 -103.56 36.58 -2.49
C GLY A 261 -103.68 35.75 -1.22
N ASP A 262 -104.41 36.31 -0.26
CA ASP A 262 -105.06 35.63 0.86
C ASP A 262 -105.69 34.30 0.43
N GLY A 263 -104.96 33.21 0.63
CA GLY A 263 -105.46 31.85 0.57
C GLY A 263 -105.53 31.30 1.99
N ALA A 264 -106.72 31.32 2.59
CA ALA A 264 -106.98 30.80 3.92
C ALA A 264 -106.37 29.40 4.09
N THR A 265 -105.41 29.29 5.02
CA THR A 265 -104.69 28.06 5.31
C THR A 265 -105.56 27.21 6.24
N THR A 266 -106.10 26.10 5.75
CA THR A 266 -106.74 25.11 6.63
C THR A 266 -105.66 24.18 7.18
N ILE A 267 -105.34 24.30 8.47
CA ILE A 267 -104.37 23.45 9.15
C ILE A 267 -105.06 22.12 9.46
N VAL A 268 -104.72 21.05 8.74
CA VAL A 268 -105.08 19.69 9.12
C VAL A 268 -103.99 19.16 10.04
N LYS A 269 -104.31 18.98 11.33
CA LYS A 269 -103.44 18.30 12.28
C LYS A 269 -103.58 16.79 12.10
N GLY A 270 -102.48 16.12 11.79
CA GLY A 270 -102.40 14.66 11.67
C GLY A 270 -101.38 14.07 12.65
N LYS A 271 -101.48 12.75 12.88
CA LYS A 271 -100.53 12.00 13.69
C LYS A 271 -99.16 12.04 13.00
N ASN A 272 -98.10 12.34 13.74
CA ASN A 272 -96.75 12.47 13.19
C ASN A 272 -96.33 11.19 12.43
N PRO A 273 -95.99 11.25 11.12
CA PRO A 273 -95.64 10.07 10.33
C PRO A 273 -94.35 9.41 10.82
N ASP A 274 -93.44 10.18 11.42
CA ASP A 274 -92.24 9.64 12.07
C ASP A 274 -92.59 8.84 13.32
N LEU A 275 -93.59 9.29 14.09
CA LEU A 275 -94.10 8.53 15.24
C LEU A 275 -94.77 7.24 14.81
N VAL A 276 -95.53 7.23 13.71
CA VAL A 276 -96.12 6.00 13.14
C VAL A 276 -95.02 5.02 12.68
N ARG A 277 -93.95 5.53 12.05
CA ARG A 277 -92.81 4.69 11.63
C ARG A 277 -92.06 4.10 12.82
N LEU A 278 -91.83 4.90 13.87
CA LEU A 278 -91.20 4.44 15.12
C LEU A 278 -92.08 3.41 15.84
N GLU A 279 -93.39 3.63 15.93
CA GLU A 279 -94.37 2.67 16.48
C GLU A 279 -94.35 1.33 15.70
N GLN A 280 -94.21 1.37 14.37
CA GLN A 280 -94.10 0.15 13.55
C GLN A 280 -92.78 -0.59 13.76
N GLN A 281 -91.65 0.13 13.88
CA GLN A 281 -90.36 -0.49 14.17
C GLN A 281 -90.32 -1.10 15.58
N LEU A 282 -90.96 -0.44 16.56
CA LEU A 282 -91.09 -0.98 17.91
C LEU A 282 -91.86 -2.30 17.89
N ARG A 283 -92.99 -2.37 17.16
CA ARG A 283 -93.76 -3.62 17.00
C ARG A 283 -92.92 -4.73 16.40
N ARG A 284 -92.11 -4.45 15.36
CA ARG A 284 -91.23 -5.46 14.77
C ARG A 284 -90.21 -6.02 15.75
N TYR A 285 -89.59 -5.16 16.57
CA TYR A 285 -88.61 -5.64 17.57
C TYR A 285 -89.28 -6.38 18.73
N LEU A 286 -90.50 -6.00 19.11
CA LEU A 286 -91.30 -6.77 20.08
C LEU A 286 -91.67 -8.15 19.54
N ASP A 287 -92.04 -8.24 18.25
CA ASP A 287 -92.33 -9.52 17.59
C ASP A 287 -91.06 -10.38 17.46
N GLU A 288 -89.91 -9.79 17.11
CA GLU A 288 -88.62 -10.51 17.07
C GLU A 288 -88.18 -11.00 18.46
N LEU A 289 -88.45 -10.20 19.51
CA LEU A 289 -88.20 -10.59 20.89
C LEU A 289 -89.10 -11.76 21.31
N ASP A 290 -90.40 -11.67 21.02
CA ASP A 290 -91.35 -12.77 21.31
C ASP A 290 -90.97 -14.04 20.54
N GLN A 291 -90.56 -13.94 19.28
CA GLN A 291 -90.05 -15.10 18.54
C GLN A 291 -88.76 -15.67 19.16
N ALA A 292 -87.85 -14.82 19.65
CA ALA A 292 -86.62 -15.26 20.30
C ALA A 292 -86.91 -16.00 21.62
N VAL A 293 -87.85 -15.51 22.42
CA VAL A 293 -88.20 -16.07 23.74
C VAL A 293 -89.15 -17.27 23.61
N THR A 294 -90.23 -17.14 22.84
CA THR A 294 -91.32 -18.11 22.77
C THR A 294 -91.03 -19.25 21.78
N ILE A 295 -90.51 -18.93 20.58
CA ILE A 295 -90.26 -19.95 19.54
C ILE A 295 -88.88 -20.56 19.69
N ARG A 296 -87.85 -19.72 19.87
CA ARG A 296 -86.45 -20.17 19.97
C ARG A 296 -86.01 -20.51 21.39
N LYS A 297 -86.88 -20.33 22.40
CA LYS A 297 -86.63 -20.63 23.82
C LYS A 297 -85.32 -20.04 24.35
N MET A 298 -84.95 -18.86 23.86
CA MET A 298 -83.74 -18.16 24.30
C MET A 298 -83.97 -17.58 25.70
N THR A 299 -83.01 -17.79 26.60
CA THR A 299 -83.05 -17.22 27.96
C THR A 299 -82.76 -15.71 27.93
N ASP A 300 -83.22 -14.97 28.93
CA ASP A 300 -83.04 -13.51 29.03
C ASP A 300 -81.58 -13.05 28.99
N GLN A 301 -80.63 -13.91 29.36
CA GLN A 301 -79.19 -13.63 29.30
C GLN A 301 -78.56 -13.84 27.90
N HIS A 302 -79.32 -14.32 26.92
CA HIS A 302 -78.79 -14.59 25.59
C HIS A 302 -78.40 -13.28 24.88
N PRO A 303 -77.23 -13.18 24.23
CA PRO A 303 -76.74 -11.93 23.63
C PRO A 303 -77.73 -11.28 22.66
N ILE A 304 -78.48 -12.09 21.91
CA ILE A 304 -79.52 -11.63 20.98
C ILE A 304 -80.68 -10.96 21.73
N VAL A 305 -81.15 -11.57 22.82
CA VAL A 305 -82.27 -11.06 23.65
C VAL A 305 -81.87 -9.76 24.34
N VAL A 306 -80.65 -9.69 24.88
CA VAL A 306 -80.09 -8.46 25.48
C VAL A 306 -79.97 -7.34 24.44
N SER A 307 -79.53 -7.66 23.22
CA SER A 307 -79.44 -6.68 22.14
C SER A 307 -80.81 -6.16 21.69
N LEU A 308 -81.84 -7.01 21.67
CA LEU A 308 -83.21 -6.64 21.34
C LEU A 308 -83.84 -5.75 22.40
N HIS A 309 -83.67 -6.07 23.69
CA HIS A 309 -84.10 -5.20 24.79
C HIS A 309 -83.48 -3.80 24.69
N ARG A 310 -82.16 -3.72 24.47
CA ARG A 310 -81.50 -2.41 24.29
C ARG A 310 -82.05 -1.62 23.11
N LYS A 311 -82.37 -2.28 21.98
CA LYS A 311 -82.98 -1.63 20.82
C LYS A 311 -84.40 -1.14 21.11
N ILE A 312 -85.18 -1.92 21.86
CA ILE A 312 -86.53 -1.56 22.31
C ILE A 312 -86.48 -0.34 23.23
N ASP A 313 -85.56 -0.31 24.20
CA ASP A 313 -85.41 0.81 25.13
C ASP A 313 -85.05 2.11 24.41
N VAL A 314 -84.10 2.05 23.46
CA VAL A 314 -83.72 3.20 22.63
C VAL A 314 -84.90 3.68 21.78
N LEU A 315 -85.70 2.76 21.22
CA LEU A 315 -86.89 3.14 20.45
C LEU A 315 -87.98 3.78 21.32
N ASN A 316 -88.20 3.24 22.51
CA ASN A 316 -89.18 3.80 23.46
C ASN A 316 -88.79 5.23 23.88
N GLN A 317 -87.49 5.47 24.10
CA GLN A 317 -86.99 6.81 24.39
C GLN A 317 -87.17 7.76 23.19
N ALA A 318 -86.87 7.31 21.97
CA ALA A 318 -87.09 8.08 20.76
C ALA A 318 -88.58 8.41 20.51
N ILE A 319 -89.50 7.49 20.84
CA ILE A 319 -90.95 7.73 20.76
C ILE A 319 -91.39 8.77 21.80
N ALA A 320 -90.84 8.71 23.02
CA ALA A 320 -91.16 9.68 24.08
C ALA A 320 -90.67 11.11 23.77
N GLU A 321 -89.55 11.23 23.05
CA GLU A 321 -88.99 12.51 22.60
C GLU A 321 -89.65 13.05 21.32
N THR A 322 -90.45 12.24 20.62
CA THR A 322 -91.09 12.62 19.36
C THR A 322 -92.49 13.26 19.62
N PRO A 323 -92.75 14.49 19.16
CA PRO A 323 -94.06 15.13 19.31
C PRO A 323 -95.16 14.35 18.58
N GLY A 324 -96.29 14.13 19.27
CA GLY A 324 -97.43 13.34 18.77
C GLY A 324 -98.17 13.95 17.58
N GLU A 325 -98.18 15.27 17.46
CA GLU A 325 -98.83 16.01 16.38
C GLU A 325 -97.79 16.85 15.64
N VAL A 326 -97.69 16.65 14.33
CA VAL A 326 -96.90 17.51 13.44
C VAL A 326 -97.81 17.86 12.26
N ILE A 327 -97.65 19.07 11.72
CA ILE A 327 -98.44 19.53 10.57
C ILE A 327 -98.03 18.67 9.36
N THR A 328 -98.86 17.69 9.01
CA THR A 328 -98.54 16.67 8.00
C THR A 328 -98.84 17.11 6.57
N GLU A 329 -99.66 18.12 6.35
CA GLU A 329 -99.98 18.57 4.99
C GLU A 329 -100.30 20.06 4.95
N ARG A 330 -99.62 20.80 4.07
CA ARG A 330 -100.07 22.12 3.60
C ARG A 330 -100.60 21.93 2.20
N VAL A 331 -101.90 21.74 2.05
CA VAL A 331 -102.54 21.71 0.73
C VAL A 331 -102.56 23.13 0.20
N PHE A 332 -101.75 23.40 -0.82
CA PHE A 332 -101.81 24.66 -1.55
C PHE A 332 -103.01 24.64 -2.50
N ALA A 333 -103.82 25.69 -2.49
CA ALA A 333 -104.77 25.94 -3.57
C ALA A 333 -104.03 25.97 -4.92
N GLN A 334 -104.60 25.27 -5.91
CA GLN A 334 -104.00 25.11 -7.23
C GLN A 334 -103.98 26.43 -7.98
N ASP A 335 -102.77 26.91 -8.29
CA ASP A 335 -102.53 27.93 -9.30
C ASP A 335 -101.80 27.27 -10.49
N PRO A 336 -102.46 27.10 -11.67
CA PRO A 336 -101.94 26.31 -12.80
C PRO A 336 -100.58 26.78 -13.35
N LYS A 337 -100.16 28.01 -13.06
CA LYS A 337 -98.90 28.59 -13.57
C LYS A 337 -97.65 28.08 -12.85
N ASN A 338 -97.76 27.51 -11.65
CA ASN A 338 -96.60 27.15 -10.82
C ASN A 338 -96.46 25.64 -10.52
N THR A 339 -97.38 24.79 -10.98
CA THR A 339 -97.38 23.35 -10.65
C THR A 339 -96.15 22.62 -11.19
N HIS A 340 -95.73 22.88 -12.43
CA HIS A 340 -94.57 22.22 -13.02
C HIS A 340 -93.25 22.62 -12.34
N MET A 341 -93.10 23.89 -11.96
CA MET A 341 -91.92 24.40 -11.25
C MET A 341 -91.86 23.88 -9.80
N LYS A 342 -93.02 23.74 -9.13
CA LYS A 342 -93.10 23.09 -7.81
C LYS A 342 -92.72 21.61 -7.88
N LEU A 343 -93.11 20.89 -8.94
CA LEU A 343 -92.72 19.49 -9.15
C LEU A 343 -91.20 19.36 -9.39
N ALA A 344 -90.63 20.21 -10.26
CA ALA A 344 -89.19 20.26 -10.51
C ALA A 344 -88.38 20.63 -9.25
N LEU A 345 -88.95 21.46 -8.37
CA LEU A 345 -88.35 21.78 -7.06
C LEU A 345 -88.33 20.56 -6.13
N ILE A 346 -89.44 19.80 -6.06
CA ILE A 346 -89.52 18.59 -5.24
C ILE A 346 -88.51 17.54 -5.73
N GLU A 347 -88.39 17.35 -7.04
CA GLU A 347 -87.40 16.45 -7.65
C GLU A 347 -85.97 16.87 -7.33
N ALA A 348 -85.64 18.17 -7.49
CA ALA A 348 -84.32 18.69 -7.15
C ALA A 348 -83.99 18.58 -5.65
N LEU A 349 -84.99 18.75 -4.76
CA LEU A 349 -84.83 18.54 -3.32
C LEU A 349 -84.56 17.06 -2.99
N ALA A 350 -85.26 16.13 -3.64
CA ALA A 350 -85.01 14.70 -3.49
C ALA A 350 -83.61 14.30 -4.01
N GLU A 351 -83.17 14.84 -5.16
CA GLU A 351 -81.81 14.61 -5.68
C GLU A 351 -80.74 15.18 -4.74
N ARG A 352 -80.96 16.37 -4.15
CA ARG A 352 -80.06 16.93 -3.14
C ARG A 352 -79.91 15.99 -1.95
N ASP A 353 -81.02 15.47 -1.41
CA ASP A 353 -80.99 14.62 -0.22
C ASP A 353 -80.36 13.26 -0.51
N ALA A 354 -80.58 12.70 -1.71
CA ALA A 354 -79.88 11.50 -2.18
C ALA A 354 -78.37 11.73 -2.29
N LEU A 355 -77.94 12.81 -2.95
CA LEU A 355 -76.53 13.19 -3.06
C LEU A 355 -75.90 13.51 -1.70
N ALA A 356 -76.63 14.14 -0.78
CA ALA A 356 -76.15 14.38 0.58
C ALA A 356 -75.92 13.06 1.33
N GLY A 357 -76.81 12.07 1.14
CA GLY A 357 -76.64 10.70 1.62
C GLY A 357 -75.37 10.05 1.06
N GLU A 358 -75.16 10.08 -0.25
CA GLU A 358 -73.99 9.51 -0.94
C GLU A 358 -72.67 10.21 -0.57
N ILE A 359 -72.70 11.54 -0.39
CA ILE A 359 -71.55 12.29 0.11
C ILE A 359 -71.18 11.83 1.52
N SER A 360 -72.18 11.58 2.38
CA SER A 360 -71.94 11.13 3.76
C SER A 360 -71.34 9.71 3.83
N THR A 361 -71.74 8.80 2.92
CA THR A 361 -71.20 7.44 2.85
C THR A 361 -69.80 7.45 2.25
N THR A 362 -69.59 8.16 1.14
CA THR A 362 -68.28 8.28 0.48
C THR A 362 -67.28 8.99 1.38
N ARG A 363 -67.69 10.04 2.11
CA ARG A 363 -66.82 10.72 3.09
C ARG A 363 -66.38 9.78 4.21
N ARG A 364 -67.27 8.93 4.72
CA ARG A 364 -66.91 7.89 5.69
C ARG A 364 -65.91 6.88 5.11
N ALA A 365 -66.10 6.47 3.85
CA ALA A 365 -65.16 5.60 3.16
C ALA A 365 -63.77 6.24 3.00
N VAL A 366 -63.69 7.51 2.57
CA VAL A 366 -62.44 8.28 2.48
C VAL A 366 -61.75 8.38 3.84
N GLN A 367 -62.51 8.67 4.90
CA GLN A 367 -61.96 8.77 6.26
C GLN A 367 -61.44 7.41 6.78
N ASN A 368 -62.12 6.32 6.44
CA ASN A 368 -61.64 4.97 6.75
C ASN A 368 -60.35 4.66 6.00
N TYR A 369 -60.30 4.88 4.69
CA TYR A 369 -59.09 4.67 3.89
C TYR A 369 -57.94 5.55 4.32
N SER A 370 -58.18 6.83 4.65
CA SER A 370 -57.12 7.73 5.13
C SER A 370 -56.57 7.30 6.50
N SER A 371 -57.44 6.82 7.40
CA SER A 371 -57.00 6.30 8.71
C SER A 371 -56.19 5.01 8.58
N GLN A 372 -56.54 4.13 7.65
CA GLN A 372 -55.78 2.91 7.35
C GLN A 372 -54.44 3.26 6.70
N ALA A 373 -54.43 4.14 5.70
CA ALA A 373 -53.22 4.63 5.05
C ALA A 373 -52.25 5.30 6.05
N GLY A 374 -52.76 6.08 7.00
CA GLY A 374 -51.96 6.73 8.04
C GLY A 374 -51.26 5.76 9.00
N ARG A 375 -51.89 4.62 9.31
CA ARG A 375 -51.27 3.55 10.12
C ARG A 375 -50.27 2.72 9.33
N PHE A 376 -50.54 2.56 8.04
CA PHE A 376 -49.78 1.74 7.13
C PHE A 376 -48.44 2.38 6.71
N LEU A 377 -48.43 3.70 6.48
CA LEU A 377 -47.25 4.42 6.02
C LEU A 377 -45.99 4.24 6.91
N PRO A 378 -46.05 4.39 8.26
CA PRO A 378 -44.88 4.21 9.11
C PRO A 378 -44.34 2.77 9.11
N VAL A 379 -45.24 1.77 9.11
CA VAL A 379 -44.89 0.34 9.03
C VAL A 379 -44.10 0.07 7.74
N ARG A 380 -44.58 0.59 6.61
CA ARG A 380 -43.89 0.49 5.32
C ARG A 380 -42.51 1.15 5.33
N THR A 381 -42.37 2.32 5.95
CA THR A 381 -41.09 3.03 5.96
C THR A 381 -40.03 2.26 6.75
N GLU A 382 -40.40 1.65 7.87
CA GLU A 382 -39.48 0.81 8.65
C GLU A 382 -39.17 -0.50 7.91
N TYR A 383 -40.16 -1.16 7.32
CA TYR A 383 -39.93 -2.37 6.51
C TYR A 383 -38.95 -2.10 5.35
N ARG A 384 -39.16 -1.04 4.57
CA ARG A 384 -38.24 -0.63 3.49
C ARG A 384 -36.85 -0.26 4.00
N LYS A 385 -36.74 0.23 5.22
CA LYS A 385 -35.45 0.55 5.83
C LYS A 385 -34.69 -0.73 6.15
N ILE A 386 -35.36 -1.76 6.67
CA ILE A 386 -34.78 -3.10 6.88
C ILE A 386 -34.34 -3.70 5.54
N GLU A 387 -35.19 -3.68 4.51
CA GLU A 387 -34.82 -4.17 3.16
C GLU A 387 -33.58 -3.47 2.59
N ARG A 388 -33.51 -2.13 2.69
CA ARG A 388 -32.33 -1.37 2.26
C ARG A 388 -31.08 -1.70 3.08
N GLN A 389 -31.24 -2.00 4.37
CA GLN A 389 -30.12 -2.42 5.21
C GLN A 389 -29.60 -3.79 4.81
N ILE A 390 -30.49 -4.75 4.49
CA ILE A 390 -30.13 -6.06 3.95
C ILE A 390 -29.40 -5.89 2.61
N GLU A 391 -29.98 -5.18 1.65
CA GLU A 391 -29.35 -4.94 0.32
C GLU A 391 -27.99 -4.22 0.45
N SER A 392 -27.84 -3.33 1.42
CA SER A 392 -26.55 -2.69 1.71
C SER A 392 -25.55 -3.67 2.31
N ALA A 393 -25.98 -4.54 3.23
CA ALA A 393 -25.14 -5.54 3.86
C ALA A 393 -24.70 -6.62 2.86
N GLU A 394 -25.59 -7.08 1.97
CA GLU A 394 -25.27 -8.02 0.88
C GLU A 394 -24.25 -7.45 -0.12
N ARG A 395 -24.40 -6.17 -0.48
CA ARG A 395 -23.41 -5.48 -1.34
C ARG A 395 -22.04 -5.38 -0.66
N GLN A 396 -22.02 -5.13 0.65
CA GLN A 396 -20.79 -5.11 1.43
C GLN A 396 -20.18 -6.51 1.56
N LEU A 397 -21.00 -7.54 1.80
CA LEU A 397 -20.58 -8.94 1.83
C LEU A 397 -19.90 -9.32 0.51
N THR A 398 -20.54 -9.08 -0.64
CA THR A 398 -19.97 -9.35 -1.96
C THR A 398 -18.62 -8.65 -2.15
N PHE A 399 -18.50 -7.39 -1.71
CA PHE A 399 -17.25 -6.65 -1.76
C PHE A 399 -16.14 -7.31 -0.93
N TRP A 400 -16.44 -7.72 0.32
CA TRP A 400 -15.47 -8.39 1.17
C TRP A 400 -15.10 -9.78 0.66
N GLU A 401 -16.06 -10.56 0.14
CA GLU A 401 -15.81 -11.87 -0.47
C GLU A 401 -14.92 -11.79 -1.70
N ASP A 402 -15.12 -10.79 -2.57
CA ASP A 402 -14.27 -10.58 -3.74
C ASP A 402 -12.84 -10.17 -3.35
N ASN A 403 -12.68 -9.37 -2.29
CA ASN A 403 -11.36 -9.03 -1.77
C ASN A 403 -10.68 -10.21 -1.08
N LEU A 404 -11.40 -10.99 -0.28
CA LEU A 404 -10.89 -12.23 0.34
C LEU A 404 -10.38 -13.19 -0.72
N ARG A 405 -11.14 -13.38 -1.80
CA ARG A 405 -10.75 -14.25 -2.93
C ARG A 405 -9.46 -13.77 -3.57
N GLN A 406 -9.33 -12.47 -3.80
CA GLN A 406 -8.11 -11.87 -4.36
C GLN A 406 -6.89 -12.06 -3.45
N VAL A 407 -7.01 -11.79 -2.15
CA VAL A 407 -5.92 -11.97 -1.18
C VAL A 407 -5.55 -13.45 -1.04
N THR A 408 -6.53 -14.34 -1.04
CA THR A 408 -6.29 -15.80 -0.98
C THR A 408 -5.57 -16.30 -2.24
N MET A 409 -5.93 -15.79 -3.42
CA MET A 409 -5.20 -16.08 -4.67
C MET A 409 -3.76 -15.56 -4.62
N ALA A 410 -3.55 -14.36 -4.07
CA ALA A 410 -2.22 -13.80 -3.85
C ALA A 410 -1.39 -14.64 -2.86
N LEU A 411 -1.96 -15.04 -1.73
CA LEU A 411 -1.31 -15.87 -0.72
C LEU A 411 -0.94 -17.25 -1.28
N THR A 412 -1.87 -17.90 -1.99
CA THR A 412 -1.60 -19.20 -2.63
C THR A 412 -0.55 -19.11 -3.74
N ALA A 413 -0.51 -18.00 -4.48
CA ALA A 413 0.55 -17.74 -5.45
C ALA A 413 1.92 -17.55 -4.78
N GLU A 414 1.99 -16.82 -3.66
CA GLU A 414 3.22 -16.60 -2.90
C GLU A 414 3.74 -17.90 -2.26
N LEU A 415 2.86 -18.66 -1.59
CA LEU A 415 3.19 -19.99 -1.05
C LEU A 415 3.67 -20.96 -2.14
N GLY A 416 3.12 -20.83 -3.35
CA GLY A 416 3.54 -21.57 -4.53
C GLY A 416 4.84 -21.06 -5.19
N GLN A 417 5.51 -20.06 -4.60
CA GLN A 417 6.69 -19.37 -5.14
C GLN A 417 6.47 -18.73 -6.53
N ARG A 418 5.21 -18.41 -6.86
CA ARG A 418 4.80 -17.80 -8.13
C ARG A 418 4.37 -16.34 -8.00
N GLY A 419 4.36 -15.77 -6.79
CA GLY A 419 4.06 -14.37 -6.53
C GLY A 419 5.26 -13.46 -6.81
N ILE A 420 5.84 -12.86 -5.77
CA ILE A 420 6.97 -11.94 -5.90
C ILE A 420 8.26 -12.76 -6.12
N SER A 421 8.67 -12.90 -7.38
CA SER A 421 9.97 -13.51 -7.70
C SER A 421 11.10 -12.56 -7.30
N MET A 422 11.66 -12.83 -6.13
CA MET A 422 12.94 -12.28 -5.67
C MET A 422 14.00 -13.36 -5.86
N ASP A 423 14.70 -13.30 -6.99
CA ASP A 423 15.69 -14.30 -7.36
C ASP A 423 17.09 -13.70 -7.53
N PHE A 424 18.09 -14.50 -7.16
CA PHE A 424 19.48 -14.16 -7.43
C PHE A 424 19.75 -14.17 -8.94
N ILE A 425 20.01 -13.00 -9.52
CA ILE A 425 20.52 -12.92 -10.90
C ILE A 425 21.96 -13.40 -10.93
N LYS A 426 22.77 -12.89 -10.00
CA LYS A 426 24.20 -13.15 -9.95
C LYS A 426 24.70 -13.16 -8.50
N PRO A 427 24.90 -14.35 -7.90
CA PRO A 427 25.58 -14.43 -6.62
C PRO A 427 27.05 -14.01 -6.77
N SER A 428 27.64 -13.57 -5.66
CA SER A 428 29.05 -13.19 -5.62
C SER A 428 29.95 -14.42 -5.84
N ALA A 429 30.70 -14.40 -6.93
CA ALA A 429 31.67 -15.44 -7.27
C ALA A 429 32.95 -15.30 -6.42
N ARG A 430 33.85 -16.30 -6.51
CA ARG A 430 35.13 -16.27 -5.77
C ARG A 430 35.98 -15.08 -6.21
N ILE A 431 36.29 -14.20 -5.26
CA ILE A 431 37.12 -13.01 -5.49
C ILE A 431 38.59 -13.44 -5.47
N GLN A 432 39.31 -13.14 -6.55
CA GLN A 432 40.72 -13.52 -6.70
C GLN A 432 41.67 -12.33 -6.70
N ARG A 433 41.15 -11.09 -6.79
CA ARG A 433 41.93 -9.87 -6.89
C ARG A 433 41.41 -8.83 -5.88
N PRO A 434 42.31 -8.11 -5.18
CA PRO A 434 41.93 -6.99 -4.34
C PRO A 434 41.39 -5.85 -5.21
N SER A 435 40.39 -5.14 -4.71
CA SER A 435 39.83 -3.93 -5.33
C SER A 435 40.61 -2.68 -4.96
N SER A 436 41.33 -2.68 -3.84
CA SER A 436 42.26 -1.60 -3.50
C SER A 436 43.45 -2.08 -2.67
N PRO A 437 44.63 -1.46 -2.84
CA PRO A 437 44.96 -0.42 -3.83
C PRO A 437 45.12 -0.96 -5.26
N ASP A 438 44.71 -0.19 -6.26
CA ASP A 438 44.91 -0.56 -7.68
C ASP A 438 46.40 -0.45 -8.04
N LEU A 439 46.92 -1.46 -8.75
CA LEU A 439 48.30 -1.48 -9.21
C LEU A 439 48.67 -0.21 -10.00
N MET A 440 47.76 0.24 -10.87
CA MET A 440 48.01 1.44 -11.69
C MET A 440 48.08 2.71 -10.83
N GLN A 441 47.28 2.80 -9.77
CA GLN A 441 47.33 3.95 -8.85
C GLN A 441 48.66 3.96 -8.08
N VAL A 442 49.12 2.80 -7.59
CA VAL A 442 50.42 2.68 -6.89
C VAL A 442 51.58 3.04 -7.81
N LEU A 443 51.60 2.51 -9.04
CA LEU A 443 52.66 2.81 -10.01
C LEU A 443 52.66 4.28 -10.42
N PHE A 444 51.50 4.87 -10.64
CA PHE A 444 51.38 6.30 -10.98
C PHE A 444 51.85 7.18 -9.82
N ALA A 445 51.40 6.90 -8.59
CA ALA A 445 51.85 7.61 -7.40
C ALA A 445 53.37 7.51 -7.20
N THR A 446 53.92 6.30 -7.41
CA THR A 446 55.39 6.05 -7.36
C THR A 446 56.13 6.93 -8.37
N ALA A 447 55.66 6.98 -9.62
CA ALA A 447 56.29 7.76 -10.69
C ALA A 447 56.24 9.27 -10.40
N VAL A 448 55.07 9.78 -9.99
CA VAL A 448 54.88 11.21 -9.71
C VAL A 448 55.70 11.65 -8.50
N LEU A 449 55.63 10.92 -7.38
CA LEU A 449 56.37 11.25 -6.16
C LEU A 449 57.89 11.14 -6.36
N GLY A 450 58.33 10.12 -7.11
CA GLY A 450 59.74 9.95 -7.48
C GLY A 450 60.29 11.14 -8.27
N ILE A 451 59.62 11.49 -9.37
CA ILE A 451 60.05 12.59 -10.24
C ILE A 451 59.99 13.93 -9.49
N ALA A 452 58.90 14.18 -8.75
CA ALA A 452 58.75 15.40 -7.97
C ALA A 452 59.86 15.56 -6.92
N SER A 453 60.21 14.47 -6.23
CA SER A 453 61.33 14.48 -5.27
C SER A 453 62.67 14.76 -5.96
N GLY A 454 62.94 14.12 -7.10
CA GLY A 454 64.16 14.36 -7.88
C GLY A 454 64.28 15.80 -8.35
N VAL A 455 63.22 16.37 -8.93
CA VAL A 455 63.20 17.78 -9.38
C VAL A 455 63.36 18.73 -8.18
N GLY A 456 62.66 18.48 -7.08
CA GLY A 456 62.75 19.27 -5.86
C GLY A 456 64.17 19.30 -5.30
N CYS A 457 64.84 18.15 -5.21
CA CYS A 457 66.23 18.07 -4.74
C CYS A 457 67.22 18.79 -5.67
N VAL A 458 67.01 18.73 -6.99
CA VAL A 458 67.85 19.47 -7.95
C VAL A 458 67.65 20.98 -7.80
N LEU A 459 66.41 21.45 -7.66
CA LEU A 459 66.11 22.87 -7.51
C LEU A 459 66.64 23.43 -6.17
N LEU A 460 66.54 22.65 -5.10
CA LEU A 460 67.16 22.99 -3.82
C LEU A 460 68.69 23.02 -3.93
N ALA A 461 69.29 22.01 -4.57
CA ALA A 461 70.73 21.96 -4.78
C ALA A 461 71.22 23.17 -5.58
N ASP A 462 70.53 23.52 -6.68
CA ASP A 462 70.85 24.67 -7.53
C ASP A 462 70.77 25.99 -6.75
N ARG A 463 69.75 26.18 -5.91
CA ARG A 463 69.61 27.34 -5.03
C ARG A 463 70.71 27.45 -3.97
N THR A 464 71.25 26.32 -3.52
CA THR A 464 72.31 26.28 -2.49
C THR A 464 73.72 26.26 -3.05
N ASP A 465 73.89 25.98 -4.35
CA ASP A 465 75.21 25.88 -4.98
C ASP A 465 75.70 27.27 -5.41
N GLN A 466 76.62 27.84 -4.64
CA GLN A 466 77.21 29.16 -4.90
C GLN A 466 78.48 29.09 -5.77
N THR A 467 78.69 27.99 -6.50
CA THR A 467 79.92 27.78 -7.27
C THR A 467 79.80 28.37 -8.69
N PHE A 468 80.83 29.10 -9.14
CA PHE A 468 80.92 29.54 -10.53
C PHE A 468 81.36 28.39 -11.44
N HIS A 469 80.52 28.01 -12.40
CA HIS A 469 80.75 26.82 -13.24
C HIS A 469 81.15 27.15 -14.68
N THR A 470 80.83 28.35 -15.16
CA THR A 470 81.12 28.79 -16.52
C THR A 470 81.98 30.05 -16.47
N VAL A 471 82.82 30.22 -17.50
CA VAL A 471 83.64 31.41 -17.68
C VAL A 471 82.77 32.67 -17.79
N ASP A 472 81.62 32.54 -18.43
CA ASP A 472 80.61 33.61 -18.54
C ASP A 472 79.99 33.94 -17.17
N ASP A 473 79.66 32.92 -16.35
CA ASP A 473 79.13 33.12 -14.99
C ASP A 473 80.11 33.91 -14.09
N THR A 474 81.43 33.71 -14.27
CA THR A 474 82.45 34.49 -13.55
C THR A 474 82.60 35.90 -14.08
N ALA A 475 82.48 36.10 -15.40
CA ALA A 475 82.57 37.42 -16.02
C ALA A 475 81.39 38.30 -15.57
N ASP A 476 80.19 37.73 -15.59
CA ASP A 476 78.94 38.42 -15.23
C ASP A 476 78.85 38.75 -13.73
N ALA A 477 79.40 37.90 -12.85
CA ALA A 477 79.34 38.11 -11.41
C ALA A 477 80.41 39.08 -10.87
N LEU A 478 81.58 39.15 -11.52
CA LEU A 478 82.69 40.00 -11.09
C LEU A 478 82.79 41.31 -11.90
N ASP A 479 82.06 41.43 -13.01
CA ASP A 479 82.10 42.57 -13.97
C ASP A 479 83.52 42.85 -14.51
N VAL A 480 84.32 41.79 -14.68
CA VAL A 480 85.70 41.86 -15.20
C VAL A 480 85.83 41.01 -16.47
N PRO A 481 86.48 41.52 -17.54
CA PRO A 481 86.68 40.75 -18.76
C PRO A 481 87.62 39.55 -18.51
N VAL A 482 87.14 38.34 -18.83
CA VAL A 482 87.94 37.11 -18.72
C VAL A 482 88.91 37.03 -19.89
N LEU A 483 90.21 37.09 -19.60
CA LEU A 483 91.29 37.06 -20.61
C LEU A 483 91.65 35.64 -21.09
N GLY A 484 91.24 34.60 -20.34
CA GLY A 484 91.44 33.21 -20.72
C GLY A 484 91.07 32.24 -19.58
N ALA A 485 90.69 31.01 -19.94
CA ALA A 485 90.40 29.95 -18.99
C ALA A 485 91.47 28.86 -19.08
N VAL A 486 92.03 28.46 -17.94
CA VAL A 486 92.96 27.32 -17.88
C VAL A 486 92.15 26.07 -17.54
N ALA A 487 92.18 25.08 -18.43
CA ALA A 487 91.55 23.80 -18.15
C ALA A 487 92.29 23.07 -17.01
N GLU A 488 91.54 22.34 -16.19
CA GLU A 488 92.10 21.52 -15.12
C GLU A 488 93.17 20.54 -15.68
N ILE A 489 94.40 20.60 -15.18
CA ILE A 489 95.48 19.69 -15.56
C ILE A 489 95.33 18.40 -14.74
N ILE A 490 94.78 17.35 -15.36
CA ILE A 490 94.46 16.09 -14.68
C ILE A 490 95.62 15.09 -14.85
N SER A 491 96.10 14.50 -13.75
CA SER A 491 97.12 13.44 -13.79
C SER A 491 96.58 12.14 -14.43
N GLY A 492 97.44 11.36 -15.12
CA GLY A 492 97.03 10.15 -15.85
C GLY A 492 96.32 9.08 -15.00
N ARG A 493 96.69 8.94 -13.72
CA ARG A 493 96.00 8.06 -12.75
C ARG A 493 94.60 8.58 -12.40
N GLN A 494 94.45 9.88 -12.23
CA GLN A 494 93.18 10.53 -11.88
C GLN A 494 92.22 10.59 -13.08
N SER A 495 92.74 10.73 -14.30
CA SER A 495 91.98 10.59 -15.55
C SER A 495 91.42 9.17 -15.71
N ARG A 496 92.21 8.14 -15.41
CA ARG A 496 91.74 6.73 -15.46
C ARG A 496 90.65 6.47 -14.41
N VAL A 497 90.80 6.95 -13.18
CA VAL A 497 89.79 6.80 -12.12
C VAL A 497 88.51 7.58 -12.46
N ARG A 498 88.60 8.82 -12.94
CA ARG A 498 87.43 9.61 -13.38
C ARG A 498 86.74 8.99 -14.59
N TRP A 499 87.51 8.41 -15.51
CA TRP A 499 86.97 7.67 -16.65
C TRP A 499 86.25 6.39 -16.19
N MET A 500 86.88 5.55 -15.36
CA MET A 500 86.25 4.34 -14.82
C MET A 500 84.99 4.64 -14.00
N THR A 501 85.04 5.65 -13.13
CA THR A 501 83.87 6.04 -12.31
C THR A 501 82.72 6.55 -13.19
N ARG A 502 83.00 7.42 -14.17
CA ARG A 502 81.97 7.97 -15.07
C ARG A 502 81.42 6.96 -16.09
N LYS A 503 82.26 6.05 -16.59
CA LYS A 503 81.91 5.13 -17.69
C LYS A 503 81.53 3.72 -17.23
N VAL A 504 81.91 3.31 -16.02
CA VAL A 504 81.67 1.95 -15.50
C VAL A 504 80.85 1.99 -14.21
N VAL A 505 81.33 2.66 -13.17
CA VAL A 505 80.68 2.62 -11.83
C VAL A 505 79.29 3.27 -11.85
N PHE A 506 79.17 4.44 -12.45
CA PHE A 506 77.90 5.16 -12.55
C PHE A 506 76.81 4.44 -13.36
N PRO A 507 77.06 3.96 -14.59
CA PRO A 507 76.05 3.17 -15.30
C PRO A 507 75.75 1.86 -14.59
N ALA A 508 76.74 1.19 -13.97
CA ALA A 508 76.50 -0.02 -13.18
C ALA A 508 75.60 0.22 -11.95
N ALA A 509 75.77 1.35 -11.25
CA ALA A 509 74.89 1.71 -10.14
C ALA A 509 73.45 2.02 -10.61
N ILE A 510 73.29 2.71 -11.74
CA ILE A 510 71.98 3.00 -12.33
C ILE A 510 71.29 1.71 -12.78
N THR A 511 72.02 0.78 -13.41
CA THR A 511 71.45 -0.50 -13.82
C THR A 511 71.00 -1.32 -12.60
N VAL A 512 71.81 -1.39 -11.54
CA VAL A 512 71.43 -2.06 -10.29
C VAL A 512 70.19 -1.42 -9.67
N MET A 513 70.13 -0.10 -9.55
CA MET A 513 68.94 0.61 -9.05
C MET A 513 67.70 0.31 -9.91
N PHE A 514 67.84 0.31 -11.23
CA PHE A 514 66.75 0.00 -12.13
C PHE A 514 66.26 -1.46 -11.98
N VAL A 515 67.17 -2.42 -11.83
CA VAL A 515 66.83 -3.82 -11.55
C VAL A 515 66.09 -3.95 -10.21
N VAL A 516 66.54 -3.25 -9.17
CA VAL A 516 65.87 -3.25 -7.85
C VAL A 516 64.46 -2.66 -7.94
N LEU A 517 64.28 -1.57 -8.70
CA LEU A 517 62.97 -0.94 -8.87
C LEU A 517 62.01 -1.85 -9.66
N ILE A 518 62.48 -2.48 -10.74
CA ILE A 518 61.70 -3.48 -11.49
C ILE A 518 61.33 -4.66 -10.59
N GLY A 519 62.28 -5.15 -9.79
CA GLY A 519 62.03 -6.21 -8.82
C GLY A 519 60.94 -5.84 -7.82
N ALA A 520 61.03 -4.66 -7.20
CA ALA A 520 60.03 -4.15 -6.26
C ALA A 520 58.66 -3.96 -6.92
N ALA A 521 58.61 -3.43 -8.14
CA ALA A 521 57.38 -3.30 -8.92
C ALA A 521 56.78 -4.66 -9.29
N TYR A 522 57.60 -5.65 -9.61
CA TYR A 522 57.18 -7.02 -9.91
C TYR A 522 56.63 -7.74 -8.67
N VAL A 523 57.24 -7.53 -7.51
CA VAL A 523 56.73 -8.01 -6.22
C VAL A 523 55.37 -7.39 -5.91
N ASN A 524 55.21 -6.07 -6.15
CA ASN A 524 53.92 -5.39 -6.00
C ASN A 524 52.87 -5.92 -7.00
N TYR A 525 53.28 -6.21 -8.24
CA TYR A 525 52.45 -6.86 -9.25
C TYR A 525 51.99 -8.27 -8.83
N LEU A 526 52.88 -9.10 -8.30
CA LEU A 526 52.55 -10.43 -7.78
C LEU A 526 51.58 -10.32 -6.60
N SER A 527 51.88 -9.43 -5.66
CA SER A 527 51.06 -9.13 -4.48
C SER A 527 49.61 -8.76 -4.85
N LEU A 528 49.42 -7.91 -5.87
CA LEU A 528 48.09 -7.41 -6.24
C LEU A 528 47.37 -8.31 -7.27
N ARG A 529 48.07 -8.88 -8.25
CA ARG A 529 47.42 -9.60 -9.36
C ARG A 529 47.37 -11.11 -9.16
N ARG A 530 48.27 -11.67 -8.36
CA ARG A 530 48.40 -13.11 -8.05
C ARG A 530 48.71 -13.33 -6.56
N PRO A 531 47.80 -12.95 -5.64
CA PRO A 531 48.05 -12.99 -4.21
C PRO A 531 48.40 -14.40 -3.68
N TYR A 532 47.86 -15.45 -4.30
CA TYR A 532 48.19 -16.85 -3.94
C TYR A 532 49.66 -17.20 -4.18
N VAL A 533 50.24 -16.75 -5.31
CA VAL A 533 51.65 -17.00 -5.65
C VAL A 533 52.57 -16.17 -4.76
N PHE A 534 52.15 -14.96 -4.40
CA PHE A 534 52.88 -14.12 -3.45
C PHE A 534 52.91 -14.74 -2.04
N GLY A 535 51.80 -15.32 -1.58
CA GLY A 535 51.75 -16.02 -0.29
C GLY A 535 52.72 -17.21 -0.24
N ASP A 536 52.78 -17.99 -1.32
CA ASP A 536 53.66 -19.16 -1.44
C ASP A 536 55.16 -18.76 -1.52
N LEU A 537 55.45 -17.65 -2.22
CA LEU A 537 56.78 -17.03 -2.21
C LEU A 537 57.16 -16.48 -0.84
N GLN A 538 56.22 -15.91 -0.09
CA GLN A 538 56.46 -15.40 1.25
C GLN A 538 56.74 -16.54 2.24
N SER A 539 55.99 -17.64 2.17
CA SER A 539 56.25 -18.82 3.02
C SER A 539 57.56 -19.52 2.68
N SER A 540 57.93 -19.61 1.40
CA SER A 540 59.20 -20.24 0.98
C SER A 540 60.43 -19.36 1.25
N LEU A 541 60.33 -18.04 1.16
CA LEU A 541 61.42 -17.10 1.46
C LEU A 541 61.64 -16.89 2.97
N LEU A 542 60.59 -16.97 3.80
CA LEU A 542 60.69 -16.77 5.26
C LEU A 542 60.97 -18.07 6.03
N GLN A 543 60.70 -19.24 5.47
CA GLN A 543 61.04 -20.54 6.06
C GLN A 543 62.50 -20.69 6.55
N PRO A 544 63.54 -20.21 5.83
CA PRO A 544 64.92 -20.35 6.31
C PRO A 544 65.33 -19.33 7.40
N LEU A 545 64.50 -18.30 7.70
CA LEU A 545 64.81 -17.28 8.72
C LEU A 545 64.11 -17.51 10.06
N THR A 546 63.00 -18.25 10.06
CA THR A 546 62.33 -18.72 11.28
C THR A 546 62.57 -20.22 11.43
N GLY A 547 63.80 -20.58 11.74
CA GLY A 547 64.12 -21.94 12.19
C GLY A 547 63.43 -22.20 13.53
N ASN A 548 62.25 -22.81 13.49
CA ASN A 548 61.72 -23.56 14.62
C ASN A 548 61.34 -24.95 14.09
N PRO A 549 62.13 -26.00 14.40
CA PRO A 549 61.77 -27.35 14.05
C PRO A 549 60.87 -27.87 15.16
N GLU A 550 59.54 -27.78 15.01
CA GLU A 550 58.58 -28.69 15.64
C GLU A 550 57.13 -28.31 15.30
N SER A 551 56.53 -29.07 14.38
CA SER A 551 55.29 -29.81 14.62
C SER A 551 54.81 -30.41 13.29
N GLY A 552 54.97 -31.73 13.18
CA GLY A 552 54.30 -32.51 12.16
C GLY A 552 52.78 -32.45 12.33
N GLY A 553 52.05 -32.53 11.22
CA GLY A 553 50.59 -32.50 11.29
C GLY A 553 49.89 -32.65 9.95
N ILE A 554 49.84 -33.89 9.47
CA ILE A 554 48.74 -34.48 8.68
C ILE A 554 48.51 -33.93 7.26
N SER A 555 49.10 -34.65 6.31
CA SER A 555 48.55 -34.82 4.97
C SER A 555 47.37 -35.81 5.05
N PRO A 556 46.17 -35.55 4.51
CA PRO A 556 45.17 -36.60 4.35
C PRO A 556 45.50 -37.39 3.08
N GLY A 557 45.96 -38.62 3.28
CA GLY A 557 45.99 -39.63 2.23
C GLY A 557 44.56 -40.00 1.82
N ALA A 558 44.20 -39.70 0.58
CA ALA A 558 43.05 -40.32 -0.06
C ALA A 558 43.52 -41.65 -0.66
N ASN A 559 43.18 -42.72 0.06
CA ASN A 559 43.28 -44.10 -0.34
C ASN A 559 42.21 -44.39 -1.40
N THR A 560 42.60 -44.56 -2.66
CA THR A 560 41.75 -45.17 -3.71
C THR A 560 42.45 -46.41 -4.24
N ALA A 561 42.06 -47.56 -3.68
CA ALA A 561 42.29 -48.85 -4.30
C ALA A 561 41.28 -49.05 -5.46
N PRO A 562 41.68 -49.71 -6.56
CA PRO A 562 40.84 -49.96 -7.73
C PRO A 562 40.09 -51.28 -7.61
N ILE A 563 38.84 -51.33 -8.09
CA ILE A 563 38.07 -52.58 -8.31
C ILE A 563 37.46 -52.50 -9.73
N PRO A 564 37.40 -53.62 -10.47
CA PRO A 564 37.78 -53.68 -11.87
C PRO A 564 36.60 -53.58 -12.85
N GLN A 565 36.99 -53.37 -14.11
CA GLN A 565 36.13 -53.55 -15.27
C GLN A 565 35.66 -55.01 -15.38
N SER A 566 34.35 -55.20 -15.54
CA SER A 566 33.74 -56.37 -16.17
C SER A 566 32.86 -55.92 -17.32
N SER A 567 33.24 -56.39 -18.50
CA SER A 567 32.53 -56.37 -19.77
C SER A 567 31.30 -57.27 -19.78
N GLU A 568 30.21 -56.82 -20.42
CA GLU A 568 29.14 -57.56 -21.13
C GLU A 568 28.18 -56.46 -21.67
N GLU A 569 28.17 -56.08 -22.95
CA GLU A 569 27.72 -56.77 -24.17
C GLU A 569 26.26 -57.25 -24.15
N THR A 570 25.37 -56.51 -24.83
CA THR A 570 24.19 -56.92 -25.65
C THR A 570 23.28 -55.67 -25.86
N ALA A 571 23.14 -55.09 -27.05
CA ALA A 571 22.42 -55.54 -28.26
C ALA A 571 20.88 -55.58 -28.10
N HIS A 572 20.19 -54.58 -28.67
CA HIS A 572 18.87 -54.58 -29.37
C HIS A 572 18.34 -53.12 -29.41
N VAL A 573 18.28 -52.43 -30.55
CA VAL A 573 17.28 -52.53 -31.64
C VAL A 573 15.83 -52.48 -31.13
N GLN A 574 15.25 -51.29 -31.05
CA GLN A 574 14.15 -50.83 -31.92
C GLN A 574 13.94 -49.32 -31.78
#